data_AF-A0A9X3TEF5-F1
#
_entry.id   AF-A0A9X3TEF5-F1
#
_cell.length_a   1.000
_cell.length_b   1.000
_cell.length_c   1.000
_cell.angle_alpha   90.00
_cell.angle_beta   90.00
_cell.angle_gamma   90.00
#
_symmetry.space_group_name_H-M   'P 1'
#
loop_
_entity.id
_entity.type
_entity.pdbx_description
1 polymer ?
#
loop_
_entity_poly.entity_id
_entity_poly.type
_entity_poly.pdbx_seq_one_letter_code
_entity_poly.pdbx_strand_id
1 'polypeptide(L)'
;MTFEYQGQEYTLDPNKVKQNGPSYIYEDVLLCDDNNIMEFDYQDSVIVITTKQFHEFQNTNYPDHRVRPQLITSKQAAVIGFLNRVDSKLSSTSRNIVTLEANEQLVLGFKDPKNVKISYPRDQIVEKLSNAIRPFIELNRPAI
;
A
#
# COMPACT_ATOMS: atom_id res chain seq x y z
N MET A 1 3.36 23.86 -2.37
CA MET A 1 2.09 23.43 -2.95
C MET A 1 1.47 22.45 -1.97
N THR A 2 0.30 22.76 -1.44
CA THR A 2 -0.37 21.93 -0.43
C THR A 2 -1.79 21.61 -0.84
N PHE A 3 -2.33 20.49 -0.35
CA PHE A 3 -3.74 20.15 -0.45
C PHE A 3 -4.20 19.52 0.87
N GLU A 4 -5.49 19.60 1.16
CA GLU A 4 -6.08 18.99 2.35
C GLU A 4 -6.83 17.71 1.96
N TYR A 5 -6.64 16.65 2.74
CA TYR A 5 -7.41 15.41 2.64
C TYR A 5 -7.73 14.88 4.03
N GLN A 6 -9.02 14.64 4.30
CA GLN A 6 -9.54 14.21 5.61
C GLN A 6 -9.03 15.05 6.81
N GLY A 7 -8.92 16.38 6.63
CA GLY A 7 -8.44 17.29 7.69
C GLY A 7 -6.92 17.28 7.91
N GLN A 8 -6.16 16.55 7.06
CA GLN A 8 -4.70 16.56 7.07
C GLN A 8 -4.16 17.33 5.85
N GLU A 9 -3.24 18.26 6.10
CA GLU A 9 -2.52 18.97 5.04
C GLU A 9 -1.34 18.13 4.52
N TYR A 10 -1.23 18.03 3.21
CA TYR A 10 -0.14 17.36 2.51
C TYR A 10 0.64 18.36 1.69
N THR A 11 1.97 18.36 1.86
CA THR A 11 2.88 19.18 1.04
C THR A 11 3.44 18.36 -0.11
N LEU A 12 3.24 18.85 -1.33
CA LEU A 12 3.75 18.24 -2.55
C LEU A 12 5.13 18.79 -2.90
N ASP A 13 6.06 17.88 -3.16
CA ASP A 13 7.37 18.20 -3.76
C ASP A 13 7.20 18.64 -5.22
N PRO A 14 7.50 19.89 -5.58
CA PRO A 14 7.35 20.39 -6.96
C PRO A 14 8.13 19.57 -7.99
N ASN A 15 9.23 18.93 -7.60
CA ASN A 15 10.07 18.15 -8.53
C ASN A 15 9.39 16.87 -9.03
N LYS A 16 8.37 16.40 -8.30
CA LYS A 16 7.57 15.22 -8.60
C LYS A 16 6.32 15.53 -9.42
N VAL A 17 6.08 16.80 -9.75
CA VAL A 17 4.99 17.21 -10.65
C VAL A 17 5.51 17.11 -12.08
N LYS A 18 4.84 16.30 -12.92
CA LYS A 18 5.21 16.10 -14.33
C LYS A 18 4.04 16.51 -15.22
N GLN A 19 4.35 17.16 -16.33
CA GLN A 19 3.34 17.47 -17.33
C GLN A 19 2.89 16.18 -18.04
N ASN A 20 1.58 15.99 -18.18
CA ASN A 20 0.97 14.89 -18.91
C ASN A 20 -0.21 15.40 -19.76
N GLY A 21 0.09 15.80 -21.00
CA GLY A 21 -0.89 16.43 -21.88
C GLY A 21 -1.31 17.81 -21.35
N PRO A 22 -2.62 18.11 -21.25
CA PRO A 22 -3.11 19.39 -20.74
C PRO A 22 -3.08 19.50 -19.20
N SER A 23 -2.78 18.40 -18.50
CA SER A 23 -2.78 18.33 -17.03
C SER A 23 -1.39 18.06 -16.48
N TYR A 24 -1.24 18.23 -15.17
CA TYR A 24 -0.06 17.82 -14.44
C TYR A 24 -0.38 16.60 -13.59
N ILE A 25 0.55 15.66 -13.47
CA ILE A 25 0.41 14.47 -12.62
C ILE A 25 1.49 14.53 -11.54
N TYR A 26 1.08 14.23 -10.31
CA TYR A 26 2.01 13.98 -9.22
C TYR A 26 2.50 12.53 -9.26
N GLU A 27 3.82 12.35 -9.17
CA GLU A 27 4.47 11.02 -9.31
C GLU A 27 4.15 10.06 -8.16
N ASP A 28 4.00 10.58 -6.93
CA ASP A 28 3.59 9.76 -5.80
C ASP A 28 2.09 9.52 -5.81
N VAL A 29 1.70 8.46 -5.13
CA VAL A 29 0.34 7.98 -5.04
C VAL A 29 -0.18 8.30 -3.64
N LEU A 30 -1.39 8.85 -3.52
CA LEU A 30 -2.03 8.92 -2.22
C LEU A 30 -2.58 7.53 -1.87
N LEU A 31 -2.04 6.93 -0.81
CA LEU A 31 -2.66 5.77 -0.17
C LEU A 31 -3.83 6.26 0.68
N CYS A 32 -5.04 5.80 0.42
CA CYS A 32 -6.24 6.22 1.14
C CYS A 32 -7.32 5.12 1.14
N ASP A 33 -8.47 5.43 1.74
CA ASP A 33 -9.67 4.57 1.78
C ASP A 33 -10.60 4.77 0.57
N ASP A 34 -10.34 5.78 -0.26
CA ASP A 34 -11.09 6.11 -1.47
C ASP A 34 -10.34 5.70 -2.74
N ASN A 35 -11.09 5.41 -3.81
CA ASN A 35 -10.59 5.07 -5.13
C ASN A 35 -10.81 6.20 -6.16
N ASN A 36 -11.28 7.36 -5.71
CA ASN A 36 -11.47 8.53 -6.55
C ASN A 36 -10.14 9.18 -6.93
N ILE A 37 -10.03 9.63 -8.18
CA ILE A 37 -8.92 10.49 -8.61
C ILE A 37 -9.02 11.80 -7.84
N MET A 38 -7.91 12.26 -7.26
CA MET A 38 -7.87 13.57 -6.63
C MET A 38 -7.31 14.59 -7.60
N GLU A 39 -8.08 15.64 -7.83
CA GLU A 39 -7.67 16.80 -8.61
C GLU A 39 -7.68 18.00 -7.69
N PHE A 40 -6.66 18.84 -7.80
CA PHE A 40 -6.69 20.14 -7.15
C PHE A 40 -6.11 21.20 -8.09
N ASP A 41 -6.70 22.38 -8.00
CA ASP A 41 -6.29 23.53 -8.79
C ASP A 41 -5.01 24.12 -8.21
N TYR A 42 -4.02 24.32 -9.08
CA TYR A 42 -2.81 25.05 -8.76
C TYR A 42 -2.50 26.03 -9.88
N GLN A 43 -2.71 27.32 -9.60
CA GLN A 43 -2.68 28.38 -10.60
C GLN A 43 -3.69 28.06 -11.72
N ASP A 44 -3.32 28.25 -12.99
CA ASP A 44 -4.16 27.97 -14.17
C ASP A 44 -4.04 26.51 -14.62
N SER A 45 -3.82 25.57 -13.70
CA SER A 45 -3.51 24.19 -14.02
C SER A 45 -4.10 23.23 -13.00
N VAL A 46 -4.48 22.04 -13.47
CA VAL A 46 -4.98 20.96 -12.62
C VAL A 46 -3.85 19.97 -12.38
N ILE A 47 -3.60 19.67 -11.11
CA ILE A 47 -2.70 18.60 -10.70
C ILE A 47 -3.53 17.41 -10.26
N VAL A 48 -3.25 16.29 -10.91
CA VAL A 48 -3.89 15.01 -10.65
C VAL A 48 -2.98 14.18 -9.75
N ILE A 49 -3.50 13.76 -8.60
CA ILE A 49 -2.86 12.79 -7.71
C ILE A 49 -3.55 11.45 -7.93
N THR A 50 -2.76 10.45 -8.30
CA THR A 50 -3.27 9.08 -8.37
C THR A 50 -3.54 8.59 -6.97
N THR A 51 -4.70 8.00 -6.74
CA THR A 51 -5.05 7.36 -5.47
C THR A 51 -4.85 5.86 -5.55
N LYS A 52 -4.56 5.25 -4.40
CA LYS A 52 -4.55 3.81 -4.22
C LYS A 52 -5.41 3.50 -3.02
N GLN A 53 -6.54 2.86 -3.28
CA GLN A 53 -7.35 2.33 -2.21
C GLN A 53 -6.59 1.19 -1.51
N PHE A 54 -6.51 1.27 -0.19
CA PHE A 54 -6.00 0.19 0.66
C PHE A 54 -7.17 -0.48 1.37
N HIS A 55 -7.14 -1.81 1.44
CA HIS A 55 -8.14 -2.59 2.14
C HIS A 55 -7.50 -3.18 3.39
N GLU A 56 -8.25 -3.24 4.48
CA GLU A 56 -7.81 -3.89 5.70
C GLU A 56 -7.42 -5.35 5.42
N PHE A 57 -6.25 -5.73 5.92
CA PHE A 57 -5.71 -7.07 5.72
C PHE A 57 -6.34 -8.04 6.70
N GLN A 58 -6.90 -9.14 6.20
CA GLN A 58 -7.62 -10.10 7.04
C GLN A 58 -6.69 -11.08 7.76
N ASN A 59 -5.54 -11.41 7.17
CA ASN A 59 -4.63 -12.43 7.67
C ASN A 59 -3.37 -11.81 8.26
N THR A 60 -3.56 -10.95 9.26
CA THR A 60 -2.45 -10.30 9.98
C THR A 60 -2.61 -10.44 11.47
N ASN A 61 -1.52 -10.21 12.20
CA ASN A 61 -1.51 -10.16 13.66
C ASN A 61 -2.08 -8.84 14.21
N TYR A 62 -2.73 -8.03 13.36
CA TYR A 62 -3.36 -6.76 13.69
C TYR A 62 -4.83 -6.81 13.27
N PRO A 63 -5.72 -7.41 14.05
CA PRO A 63 -7.13 -7.48 13.69
C PRO A 63 -7.77 -6.08 13.59
N ASP A 64 -7.32 -5.13 14.42
CA ASP A 64 -7.84 -3.75 14.46
C ASP A 64 -6.76 -2.74 14.06
N HIS A 65 -6.56 -2.57 12.76
CA HIS A 65 -5.68 -1.53 12.21
C HIS A 65 -6.45 -0.67 11.22
N ARG A 66 -6.02 0.58 11.06
CA ARG A 66 -6.53 1.47 10.01
C ARG A 66 -5.42 1.84 9.06
N VAL A 67 -5.79 2.16 7.84
CA VAL A 67 -4.85 2.74 6.88
C VAL A 67 -4.51 4.14 7.34
N ARG A 68 -3.23 4.50 7.31
CA ARG A 68 -2.84 5.89 7.46
C ARG A 68 -2.84 6.56 6.09
N PRO A 69 -3.72 7.55 5.83
CA PRO A 69 -3.64 8.32 4.59
C PRO A 69 -2.26 8.95 4.44
N GLN A 70 -1.55 8.63 3.36
CA GLN A 70 -0.18 9.10 3.15
C GLN A 70 0.25 9.05 1.69
N LEU A 71 1.11 9.97 1.28
CA LEU A 71 1.76 9.90 -0.03
C LEU A 71 2.83 8.80 0.00
N ILE A 72 2.77 7.91 -0.96
CA ILE A 72 3.72 6.82 -1.14
C ILE A 72 4.27 6.83 -2.56
N THR A 73 5.51 6.37 -2.70
CA THR A 73 6.11 6.21 -4.03
C THR A 73 5.36 5.16 -4.85
N SER A 74 5.44 5.26 -6.18
CA SER A 74 4.93 4.22 -7.09
C SER A 74 5.48 2.81 -6.77
N LYS A 75 6.73 2.72 -6.26
CA LYS A 75 7.31 1.44 -5.80
C LYS A 75 6.60 0.88 -4.57
N GLN A 76 6.27 1.71 -3.60
CA GLN A 76 5.49 1.32 -2.42
C GLN A 76 4.05 0.93 -2.79
N ALA A 77 3.42 1.66 -3.72
CA ALA A 77 2.09 1.30 -4.22
C ALA A 77 2.08 -0.10 -4.88
N ALA A 78 3.14 -0.43 -5.64
CA ALA A 78 3.32 -1.78 -6.18
C ALA A 78 3.48 -2.83 -5.08
N VAL A 79 4.30 -2.56 -4.04
CA VAL A 79 4.47 -3.42 -2.86
C VAL A 79 3.12 -3.75 -2.22
N ILE A 80 2.26 -2.75 -1.98
CA ILE A 80 0.91 -2.95 -1.42
C ILE A 80 0.09 -3.90 -2.30
N GLY A 81 0.16 -3.75 -3.63
CA GLY A 81 -0.48 -4.66 -4.57
C GLY A 81 0.00 -6.12 -4.45
N PHE A 82 1.28 -6.36 -4.14
CA PHE A 82 1.79 -7.71 -3.84
C PHE A 82 1.24 -8.22 -2.51
N LEU A 83 1.26 -7.39 -1.47
CA LEU A 83 0.76 -7.76 -0.14
C LEU A 83 -0.73 -8.14 -0.19
N ASN A 84 -1.58 -7.35 -0.85
CA ASN A 84 -3.00 -7.68 -1.01
C ASN A 84 -3.22 -9.05 -1.67
N ARG A 85 -2.41 -9.40 -2.68
CA ARG A 85 -2.51 -10.72 -3.31
C ARG A 85 -2.12 -11.85 -2.38
N VAL A 86 -1.11 -11.64 -1.53
CA VAL A 86 -0.73 -12.62 -0.49
C VAL A 86 -1.88 -12.79 0.51
N ASP A 87 -2.49 -11.70 0.96
CA ASP A 87 -3.64 -11.76 1.89
C ASP A 87 -4.82 -12.53 1.27
N SER A 88 -5.18 -12.23 0.01
CA SER A 88 -6.22 -12.97 -0.71
C SER A 88 -5.89 -14.45 -0.87
N LYS A 89 -4.62 -14.80 -1.11
CA LYS A 89 -4.17 -16.21 -1.15
C LYS A 89 -4.35 -16.90 0.19
N LEU A 90 -4.08 -16.21 1.30
CA LEU A 90 -4.29 -16.73 2.65
C LEU A 90 -5.80 -16.92 2.93
N SER A 91 -6.65 -15.96 2.56
CA SER A 91 -8.11 -16.09 2.75
C SER A 91 -8.73 -17.18 1.88
N SER A 92 -8.21 -17.43 0.68
CA SER A 92 -8.77 -18.42 -0.26
C SER A 92 -8.35 -19.87 -0.01
N THR A 93 -7.46 -20.14 0.95
CA THR A 93 -6.97 -21.49 1.25
C THR A 93 -7.11 -21.82 2.73
N SER A 94 -7.61 -23.02 3.04
CA SER A 94 -7.62 -23.59 4.38
C SER A 94 -6.36 -24.38 4.71
N ARG A 95 -5.40 -24.46 3.77
CA ARG A 95 -4.15 -25.21 3.97
C ARG A 95 -3.22 -24.45 4.92
N ASN A 96 -2.51 -25.22 5.74
CA ASN A 96 -1.46 -24.71 6.62
C ASN A 96 -0.16 -24.36 5.89
N ILE A 97 -0.10 -24.59 4.57
CA ILE A 97 1.03 -24.29 3.72
C ILE A 97 0.51 -23.55 2.49
N VAL A 98 1.14 -22.44 2.15
CA VAL A 98 0.76 -21.60 1.01
C VAL A 98 1.97 -21.36 0.12
N THR A 99 1.74 -21.48 -1.19
CA THR A 99 2.77 -21.30 -2.20
C THR A 99 2.86 -19.85 -2.63
N LEU A 100 4.07 -19.29 -2.56
CA LEU A 100 4.38 -17.92 -2.93
C LEU A 100 5.20 -17.88 -4.22
N GLU A 101 4.86 -16.93 -5.09
CA GLU A 101 5.66 -16.55 -6.25
C GLU A 101 6.97 -15.86 -5.83
N ALA A 102 7.96 -15.78 -6.72
CA ALA A 102 9.28 -15.21 -6.41
C ALA A 102 9.22 -13.75 -5.93
N ASN A 103 8.34 -12.95 -6.54
CA ASN A 103 8.11 -11.55 -6.16
C ASN A 103 7.43 -11.40 -4.79
N GLU A 104 6.51 -12.30 -4.44
CA GLU A 104 5.86 -12.32 -3.12
C GLU A 104 6.86 -12.71 -2.03
N GLN A 105 7.76 -13.67 -2.31
CA GLN A 105 8.85 -14.02 -1.41
C GLN A 105 9.77 -12.83 -1.13
N LEU A 106 10.16 -12.09 -2.17
CA LEU A 106 11.00 -10.91 -2.06
C LEU A 106 10.32 -9.79 -1.26
N VAL A 107 9.05 -9.50 -1.57
CA VAL A 107 8.28 -8.44 -0.90
C VAL A 107 8.06 -8.76 0.59
N LEU A 108 7.84 -10.02 0.94
CA LEU A 108 7.73 -10.47 2.34
C LEU A 108 9.09 -10.61 3.04
N GLY A 109 10.19 -10.29 2.37
CA GLY A 109 11.54 -10.32 2.92
C GLY A 109 11.97 -11.73 3.35
N PHE A 110 11.62 -12.76 2.59
CA PHE A 110 12.25 -14.07 2.78
C PHE A 110 13.73 -13.99 2.41
N LYS A 111 14.59 -14.61 3.22
CA LYS A 111 16.02 -14.73 2.89
C LYS A 111 16.15 -15.65 1.68
N ASP A 112 16.94 -15.23 0.69
CA ASP A 112 17.18 -15.94 -0.58
C ASP A 112 15.90 -16.31 -1.35
N PRO A 113 15.11 -15.30 -1.80
CA PRO A 113 13.91 -15.58 -2.59
C PRO A 113 14.33 -16.36 -3.83
N LYS A 114 13.69 -17.52 -4.07
CA LYS A 114 14.01 -18.28 -5.27
C LYS A 114 13.22 -17.72 -6.43
N ASN A 115 13.81 -17.80 -7.63
CA ASN A 115 13.12 -17.50 -8.88
C ASN A 115 12.05 -18.55 -9.25
N VAL A 116 11.56 -19.32 -8.28
CA VAL A 116 10.55 -20.37 -8.41
C VAL A 116 9.55 -20.26 -7.27
N LYS A 117 8.39 -20.90 -7.45
CA LYS A 117 7.35 -20.96 -6.42
C LYS A 117 7.83 -21.80 -5.24
N ILE A 118 7.69 -21.28 -4.02
CA ILE A 118 8.01 -22.02 -2.78
C ILE A 118 6.83 -22.00 -1.84
N SER A 119 6.62 -23.14 -1.19
CA SER A 119 5.60 -23.34 -0.16
C SER A 119 6.16 -23.04 1.23
N TYR A 120 5.48 -22.18 1.97
CA TYR A 120 5.83 -21.83 3.36
C TYR A 120 4.67 -22.13 4.31
N PRO A 121 4.95 -22.39 5.60
CA PRO A 121 3.94 -22.41 6.64
C PRO A 121 3.10 -21.13 6.67
N ARG A 122 1.79 -21.28 6.86
CA ARG A 122 0.82 -20.17 6.82
C ARG A 122 1.15 -19.10 7.87
N ASP A 123 1.45 -19.52 9.09
CA ASP A 123 1.84 -18.68 10.21
C ASP A 123 3.08 -17.84 9.90
N GLN A 124 4.09 -18.42 9.24
CA GLN A 124 5.27 -17.68 8.81
C GLN A 124 4.94 -16.58 7.78
N ILE A 125 4.00 -16.85 6.86
CA ILE A 125 3.56 -15.85 5.88
C ILE A 125 2.77 -14.75 6.58
N VAL A 126 1.86 -15.09 7.50
CA VAL A 126 1.08 -14.13 8.30
C VAL A 126 1.99 -13.20 9.11
N GLU A 127 3.03 -13.74 9.76
CA GLU A 127 4.00 -12.95 10.51
C GLU A 127 4.72 -11.93 9.61
N LYS A 128 5.21 -12.40 8.45
CA LYS A 128 5.91 -11.54 7.49
C LYS A 128 5.01 -10.49 6.86
N LEU A 129 3.78 -10.88 6.52
CA LEU A 129 2.75 -9.97 6.00
C LEU A 129 2.46 -8.87 7.01
N SER A 130 2.23 -9.24 8.27
CA SER A 130 2.02 -8.31 9.38
C SER A 130 3.16 -7.30 9.49
N ASN A 131 4.41 -7.77 9.45
CA ASN A 131 5.58 -6.89 9.52
C ASN A 131 5.70 -5.97 8.29
N ALA A 132 5.39 -6.47 7.10
CA ALA A 132 5.50 -5.72 5.85
C ALA A 132 4.44 -4.60 5.74
N ILE A 133 3.25 -4.78 6.34
CA ILE A 133 2.19 -3.75 6.27
C ILE A 133 2.36 -2.62 7.29
N ARG A 134 3.17 -2.81 8.35
CA ARG A 134 3.35 -1.81 9.43
C ARG A 134 3.59 -0.37 8.98
N PRO A 135 4.39 -0.08 7.93
CA PRO A 135 4.62 1.30 7.49
C PRO A 135 3.36 2.00 6.95
N PHE A 136 2.33 1.25 6.56
CA PHE A 136 1.15 1.75 5.87
C PHE A 136 -0.08 1.91 6.78
N ILE A 137 0.00 1.42 8.01
CA ILE A 137 -1.14 1.31 8.92
C ILE A 137 -0.89 2.06 10.22
N GLU A 138 -1.97 2.43 10.89
CA GLU A 138 -2.00 2.84 12.28
C GLU A 138 -2.62 1.73 13.11
N LEU A 139 -1.93 1.34 14.18
CA LEU A 139 -2.48 0.41 15.15
C LEU A 139 -3.38 1.18 16.08
N ASN A 140 -4.65 0.81 16.16
CA ASN A 140 -5.55 1.34 17.19
C ASN A 140 -4.99 0.90 18.55
N ARG A 141 -4.31 1.80 19.27
CA ARG A 141 -3.99 1.54 20.67
C ARG A 141 -5.30 1.64 21.44
N PRO A 142 -5.64 0.67 22.31
CA PRO A 142 -6.74 0.89 23.25
C PRO A 142 -6.42 2.15 24.05
N ALA A 143 -7.40 3.06 24.15
CA ALA A 143 -7.31 4.19 25.06
C ALA A 143 -7.10 3.61 26.47
N ILE A 144 -5.99 4.00 27.11
CA ILE A 144 -5.68 3.65 28.50
C ILE A 144 -6.48 4.58 29.41
#